data_AF-A0A7V6TGG7-F1
#
_entry.id   AF-A0A7V6TGG7-F1
#
_cell.length_a   1.000
_cell.length_b   1.000
_cell.length_c   1.000
_cell.angle_alpha   90.00
_cell.angle_beta   90.00
_cell.angle_gamma   90.00
#
_symmetry.space_group_name_H-M   'P 1'
#
loop_
_entity.id
_entity.type
_entity.pdbx_description
1 polymer ?
#
loop_
_entity_poly.entity_id
_entity_poly.type
_entity_poly.pdbx_seq_one_letter_code
_entity_poly.pdbx_strand_id
1 'polypeptide(L)'
;LLLPIIAAGIGSYLAEREVLNSSLIQVSLGAGFICGISALFAHYLKSRITHSILLLSIFIVTILTRLTIKSPVNLISLLMINLIFGYINHFMILKIFYHKDLARIRTLFIGLGGGVIFGFYLPYLYSLVGVRLEGTFSTFFMFGLIVYVFIAFSMSMADLIIIKSEVEDLQNRQSYDEDESDQ
;
A
#
# COMPACT_ATOMS: atom_id res chain seq x y z
N LEU A 1 1.28 -9.60 5.13
CA LEU A 1 2.06 -8.94 4.03
C LEU A 1 1.41 -9.12 2.65
N LEU A 2 0.92 -10.32 2.30
CA LEU A 2 0.30 -10.56 0.97
C LEU A 2 -1.08 -9.93 0.79
N LEU A 3 -1.87 -9.77 1.87
CA LEU A 3 -3.23 -9.24 1.83
C LEU A 3 -3.36 -7.87 1.11
N PRO A 4 -2.53 -6.84 1.43
CA PRO A 4 -2.53 -5.57 0.71
C PRO A 4 -2.16 -5.64 -0.77
N ILE A 5 -1.28 -6.58 -1.14
CA ILE A 5 -0.86 -6.78 -2.53
C ILE A 5 -2.00 -7.42 -3.33
N ILE A 6 -2.63 -8.46 -2.76
CA ILE A 6 -3.79 -9.13 -3.36
C ILE A 6 -4.96 -8.15 -3.49
N ALA A 7 -5.22 -7.36 -2.46
CA ALA A 7 -6.28 -6.36 -2.48
C ALA A 7 -6.02 -5.24 -3.48
N ALA A 8 -4.77 -4.79 -3.62
CA ALA A 8 -4.39 -3.85 -4.68
C ALA A 8 -4.63 -4.45 -6.07
N GLY A 9 -4.27 -5.73 -6.28
CA GLY A 9 -4.55 -6.44 -7.53
C GLY A 9 -6.05 -6.53 -7.84
N ILE A 10 -6.87 -6.93 -6.85
CA ILE A 10 -8.33 -7.01 -6.98
C ILE A 10 -8.94 -5.63 -7.25
N GLY A 11 -8.54 -4.61 -6.49
CA GLY A 11 -9.02 -3.24 -6.68
C GLY A 11 -8.65 -2.69 -8.05
N SER A 12 -7.47 -3.05 -8.55
CA SER A 12 -7.02 -2.66 -9.89
C SER A 12 -7.80 -3.37 -10.98
N TYR A 13 -8.02 -4.68 -10.84
CA TYR A 13 -8.82 -5.46 -11.80
C TYR A 13 -10.28 -4.97 -11.88
N LEU A 14 -10.85 -4.59 -10.73
CA LEU A 14 -12.18 -3.99 -10.68
C LEU A 14 -12.22 -2.60 -11.32
N ALA A 15 -11.18 -1.79 -11.12
CA ALA A 15 -11.06 -0.45 -11.70
C ALA A 15 -10.62 -0.46 -13.18
N GLU A 16 -9.98 -1.53 -13.65
CA GLU A 16 -9.52 -1.71 -15.04
C GLU A 16 -10.67 -1.80 -16.04
N ARG A 17 -11.89 -2.10 -15.58
CA ARG A 17 -13.10 -1.98 -16.43
C ARG A 17 -13.34 -0.56 -16.95
N GLU A 18 -12.73 0.47 -16.37
CA GLU A 18 -12.83 1.87 -16.81
C GLU A 18 -11.56 2.39 -17.53
N VAL A 19 -10.39 1.76 -17.38
CA VAL A 19 -9.10 2.25 -17.91
C VAL A 19 -8.25 1.10 -18.44
N LEU A 20 -8.25 0.90 -19.76
CA LEU A 20 -7.45 -0.11 -20.45
C LEU A 20 -5.95 0.23 -20.40
N ASN A 21 -5.19 -0.34 -19.46
CA ASN A 21 -3.73 -0.49 -19.60
C ASN A 21 -3.12 -1.40 -18.54
N SER A 22 -2.52 -2.53 -18.94
CA SER A 22 -1.87 -3.49 -18.02
C SER A 22 -0.71 -2.88 -17.21
N SER A 23 -0.15 -1.76 -17.66
CA SER A 23 0.85 -1.00 -16.91
C SER A 23 0.27 -0.31 -15.66
N LEU A 24 -1.04 -0.02 -15.61
CA LEU A 24 -1.71 0.55 -14.44
C LEU A 24 -1.79 -0.46 -13.30
N ILE A 25 -2.12 -1.73 -13.60
CA ILE A 25 -2.19 -2.81 -12.59
C ILE A 25 -0.83 -2.98 -11.89
N GLN A 26 0.28 -2.85 -12.61
CA GLN A 26 1.59 -3.02 -12.00
C GLN A 26 1.95 -1.87 -11.07
N VAL A 27 1.58 -0.65 -11.43
CA VAL A 27 1.79 0.54 -10.60
C VAL A 27 0.97 0.44 -9.30
N SER A 28 -0.27 -0.01 -9.38
CA SER A 28 -1.12 -0.24 -8.21
C SER A 28 -0.68 -1.43 -7.36
N LEU A 29 -0.19 -2.52 -7.95
CA LEU A 29 0.47 -3.61 -7.22
C LEU A 29 1.70 -3.10 -6.45
N GLY A 30 2.51 -2.23 -7.08
CA GLY A 30 3.64 -1.56 -6.43
C GLY A 30 3.19 -0.67 -5.26
N ALA A 31 2.09 0.08 -5.41
CA ALA A 31 1.51 0.86 -4.32
C ALA A 31 0.99 -0.03 -3.18
N GLY A 32 0.32 -1.14 -3.49
CA GLY A 32 -0.13 -2.14 -2.53
C GLY A 32 1.03 -2.76 -1.75
N PHE A 33 2.16 -3.04 -2.43
CA PHE A 33 3.38 -3.53 -1.81
C PHE A 33 3.99 -2.51 -0.83
N ILE A 34 4.13 -1.25 -1.26
CA ILE A 34 4.66 -0.16 -0.42
C ILE A 34 3.74 0.07 0.80
N CYS A 35 2.42 0.06 0.60
CA CYS A 35 1.45 0.23 1.69
C CYS A 35 1.49 -0.95 2.66
N GLY A 36 1.51 -2.18 2.16
CA GLY A 36 1.54 -3.39 2.99
C GLY A 36 2.82 -3.51 3.83
N ILE A 37 3.97 -3.16 3.25
CA ILE A 37 5.23 -3.07 3.99
C ILE A 37 5.15 -1.95 5.02
N SER A 38 4.73 -0.75 4.62
CA SER A 38 4.60 0.38 5.54
C SER A 38 3.71 0.06 6.74
N ALA A 39 2.56 -0.59 6.53
CA ALA A 39 1.66 -0.98 7.60
C ALA A 39 2.29 -2.03 8.54
N LEU A 40 2.92 -3.06 7.98
CA LEU A 40 3.55 -4.12 8.78
C LEU A 40 4.70 -3.59 9.65
N PHE A 41 5.54 -2.73 9.08
CA PHE A 41 6.65 -2.13 9.83
C PHE A 41 6.21 -1.04 10.80
N ALA A 42 5.14 -0.30 10.50
CA ALA A 42 4.53 0.63 11.45
C ALA A 42 3.97 -0.09 12.68
N HIS A 43 3.46 -1.32 12.52
CA HIS A 43 2.96 -2.13 13.63
C HIS A 43 4.09 -2.76 14.45
N TYR A 44 5.08 -3.37 13.79
CA TYR A 44 6.11 -4.18 14.45
C TYR A 44 7.39 -3.44 14.86
N LEU A 45 7.78 -2.33 14.19
CA LEU A 45 9.11 -1.73 14.35
C LEU A 45 9.05 -0.19 14.47
N LYS A 46 9.20 0.31 15.71
CA LYS A 46 9.43 1.74 16.04
C LYS A 46 10.81 2.29 15.61
N SER A 47 11.58 1.55 14.81
CA SER A 47 13.04 1.73 14.64
C SER A 47 13.45 2.36 13.30
N ARG A 48 14.70 2.87 13.24
CA ARG A 48 15.42 3.28 12.01
C ARG A 48 15.36 2.25 10.88
N ILE A 49 15.21 0.97 11.22
CA ILE A 49 15.13 -0.14 10.26
C ILE A 49 13.96 0.03 9.28
N THR A 50 12.85 0.64 9.73
CA THR A 50 11.66 0.89 8.92
C THR A 50 11.97 1.77 7.71
N HIS A 51 12.85 2.75 7.85
CA HIS A 51 13.24 3.64 6.75
C HIS A 51 14.11 2.90 5.72
N SER A 52 15.04 2.06 6.17
CA SER A 52 15.90 1.26 5.28
C SER A 52 15.07 0.26 4.46
N ILE A 53 14.08 -0.39 5.08
CA ILE A 53 13.22 -1.36 4.39
C ILE A 53 12.25 -0.67 3.43
N LEU A 54 11.70 0.49 3.82
CA LEU A 54 10.87 1.31 2.93
C LEU A 54 11.67 1.72 1.69
N LEU A 55 12.91 2.20 1.88
CA LEU A 55 13.79 2.60 0.78
C LEU A 55 14.11 1.41 -0.13
N LEU A 56 14.42 0.24 0.43
CA LEU A 56 14.64 -0.98 -0.34
C LEU A 56 13.40 -1.37 -1.16
N SER A 57 12.22 -1.26 -0.57
CA SER A 57 10.95 -1.59 -1.23
C SER A 57 10.65 -0.65 -2.40
N ILE A 58 10.86 0.66 -2.20
CA ILE A 58 10.75 1.68 -3.25
C ILE A 58 11.75 1.40 -4.38
N PHE A 59 12.97 0.98 -4.04
CA PHE A 59 13.99 0.63 -5.02
C PHE A 59 13.57 -0.59 -5.88
N ILE A 60 13.03 -1.64 -5.25
CA ILE A 60 12.49 -2.81 -5.95
C ILE A 60 11.36 -2.40 -6.92
N VAL A 61 10.39 -1.61 -6.44
CA VAL A 61 9.30 -1.10 -7.29
C VAL A 61 9.83 -0.29 -8.47
N THR A 62 10.85 0.55 -8.24
CA THR A 62 11.49 1.36 -9.30
C THR A 62 12.12 0.49 -10.38
N ILE A 63 12.83 -0.58 -9.99
CA ILE A 63 13.41 -1.53 -10.95
C ILE A 63 12.31 -2.22 -11.76
N LEU A 64 11.24 -2.69 -11.10
CA LEU A 64 10.11 -3.33 -11.78
C LEU A 64 9.43 -2.39 -12.77
N THR A 65 9.17 -1.14 -12.38
CA THR A 65 8.57 -0.13 -13.27
C THR A 65 9.44 0.12 -14.50
N ARG A 66 10.77 0.19 -14.33
CA ARG A 66 11.70 0.36 -15.45
C ARG A 66 11.75 -0.84 -16.39
N LEU A 67 11.67 -2.06 -15.85
CA LEU A 67 11.69 -3.28 -16.66
C LEU A 67 10.43 -3.40 -17.52
N THR A 68 9.28 -3.00 -16.99
CA THR A 68 8.01 -3.05 -17.73
C THR A 68 7.90 -1.92 -18.72
N ILE A 69 8.11 -0.68 -18.28
CA ILE A 69 7.98 0.47 -19.16
C ILE A 69 9.37 0.76 -19.72
N LYS A 70 9.64 0.21 -20.91
CA LYS A 70 10.87 0.45 -21.69
C LYS A 70 10.98 1.94 -22.02
N SER A 71 11.48 2.71 -21.07
CA SER A 71 11.57 4.16 -21.14
C SER A 71 13.02 4.61 -21.18
N PRO A 72 13.35 5.66 -21.97
CA PRO A 72 14.68 6.26 -22.00
C PRO A 72 14.99 7.07 -20.72
N VAL A 73 14.07 7.15 -19.77
CA VAL A 73 14.24 7.94 -18.55
C VAL A 73 15.34 7.38 -17.65
N ASN A 74 16.13 8.29 -17.10
CA ASN A 74 17.20 7.97 -16.16
C ASN A 74 16.61 7.34 -14.87
N LEU A 75 17.22 6.23 -14.43
CA LEU A 75 16.76 5.45 -13.26
C LEU A 75 16.68 6.31 -11.99
N ILE A 76 17.56 7.31 -11.86
CA ILE A 76 17.58 8.24 -10.73
C ILE A 76 16.31 9.11 -10.69
N SER A 77 15.82 9.58 -11.85
CA SER A 77 14.61 10.39 -11.92
C SER A 77 13.37 9.57 -11.54
N LEU A 78 13.31 8.33 -12.03
CA LEU A 78 12.26 7.38 -11.68
C LEU A 78 12.31 7.00 -10.19
N LEU A 79 13.52 6.87 -9.62
CA LEU A 79 13.68 6.60 -8.20
C LEU A 79 13.17 7.76 -7.35
N MET A 80 13.48 9.01 -7.72
CA MET A 80 13.05 10.19 -6.97
C MET A 80 11.53 10.31 -6.91
N ILE A 81 10.82 10.09 -8.02
CA ILE A 81 9.35 10.18 -8.04
C ILE A 81 8.71 9.06 -7.21
N ASN A 82 9.23 7.83 -7.32
CA ASN A 82 8.76 6.70 -6.53
C ASN A 82 9.08 6.87 -5.04
N LEU A 83 10.18 7.55 -4.73
CA LEU A 83 10.58 7.83 -3.35
C LEU A 83 9.63 8.83 -2.70
N ILE A 84 9.32 9.94 -3.37
CA ILE A 84 8.32 10.90 -2.90
C ILE A 84 6.97 10.20 -2.70
N PHE A 85 6.53 9.43 -3.70
CA PHE A 85 5.28 8.69 -3.65
C PHE A 85 5.26 7.69 -2.48
N GLY A 86 6.34 6.93 -2.27
CA GLY A 86 6.44 5.96 -1.19
C GLY A 86 6.42 6.59 0.20
N TYR A 87 7.11 7.72 0.39
CA TYR A 87 7.11 8.46 1.66
C TYR A 87 5.76 9.11 1.97
N ILE A 88 5.07 9.66 0.96
CA ILE A 88 3.71 10.20 1.14
C ILE A 88 2.77 9.09 1.61
N ASN A 89 2.83 7.90 1.00
CA ASN A 89 2.04 6.75 1.41
C ASN A 89 2.38 6.29 2.83
N HIS A 90 3.67 6.22 3.15
CA HIS A 90 4.13 5.87 4.48
C HIS A 90 3.59 6.85 5.54
N PHE A 91 3.67 8.15 5.28
CA PHE A 91 3.15 9.18 6.15
C PHE A 91 1.63 9.09 6.30
N MET A 92 0.91 8.84 5.21
CA MET A 92 -0.54 8.64 5.20
C MET A 92 -0.94 7.47 6.11
N ILE A 93 -0.23 6.34 6.04
CA ILE A 93 -0.49 5.18 6.90
C ILE A 93 -0.23 5.54 8.37
N LEU A 94 0.92 6.13 8.70
CA LEU A 94 1.24 6.47 10.09
C LEU A 94 0.29 7.50 10.71
N LYS A 95 -0.12 8.52 9.95
CA LYS A 95 -0.93 9.63 10.46
C LYS A 95 -2.43 9.40 10.38
N ILE A 96 -2.91 8.67 9.38
CA ILE A 96 -4.34 8.45 9.17
C ILE A 96 -4.76 7.07 9.65
N PHE A 97 -4.05 6.01 9.26
CA PHE A 97 -4.48 4.64 9.55
C PHE A 97 -4.39 4.28 11.04
N TYR A 98 -3.29 4.69 11.69
CA TYR A 98 -3.01 4.36 13.10
C TYR A 98 -3.53 5.39 14.11
N HIS A 99 -4.23 6.44 13.65
CA HIS A 99 -4.79 7.42 14.56
C HIS A 99 -6.05 6.87 15.24
N LYS A 100 -6.05 6.86 16.58
CA LYS A 100 -7.14 6.29 17.40
C LYS A 100 -8.52 6.86 17.07
N ASP A 101 -8.61 8.17 16.86
CA ASP A 101 -9.88 8.86 16.60
C ASP A 101 -10.44 8.61 15.19
N LEU A 102 -9.59 8.18 14.26
CA LEU A 102 -9.97 7.95 12.86
C LEU A 102 -10.37 6.50 12.59
N ALA A 103 -10.41 5.60 13.58
CA ALA A 103 -10.62 4.18 13.36
C ALA A 103 -11.87 3.84 12.50
N ARG A 104 -12.98 4.57 12.67
CA ARG A 104 -14.21 4.38 11.88
C ARG A 104 -14.13 4.90 10.44
N ILE A 105 -13.33 5.95 10.21
CA ILE A 105 -13.29 6.69 8.95
C ILE A 105 -11.96 6.52 8.19
N ARG A 106 -11.00 5.77 8.76
CA ARG A 106 -9.64 5.59 8.20
C ARG A 106 -9.65 5.06 6.77
N THR A 107 -10.54 4.12 6.46
CA THR A 107 -10.65 3.54 5.11
C THR A 107 -11.09 4.58 4.10
N LEU A 108 -12.02 5.47 4.49
CA LEU A 108 -12.50 6.56 3.65
C LEU A 108 -11.42 7.63 3.44
N PHE A 109 -10.70 8.02 4.50
CA PHE A 109 -9.60 8.98 4.38
C PHE A 109 -8.42 8.44 3.57
N ILE A 110 -8.08 7.16 3.71
CA ILE A 110 -7.02 6.53 2.91
C ILE A 110 -7.48 6.35 1.46
N GLY A 111 -8.74 6.01 1.24
CA GLY A 111 -9.34 5.96 -0.10
C GLY A 111 -9.27 7.31 -0.80
N LEU A 112 -9.75 8.38 -0.15
CA LEU A 112 -9.72 9.74 -0.69
C LEU A 112 -8.28 10.24 -0.88
N GLY A 113 -7.45 10.12 0.15
CA GLY A 113 -6.04 10.54 0.10
C GLY A 113 -5.27 9.79 -0.98
N GLY A 114 -5.44 8.47 -1.03
CA GLY A 114 -4.87 7.60 -2.06
C GLY A 114 -5.34 7.95 -3.47
N GLY A 115 -6.63 8.22 -3.64
CA GLY A 115 -7.20 8.70 -4.90
C GLY A 115 -6.58 10.01 -5.37
N VAL A 116 -6.40 11.00 -4.47
CA VAL A 116 -5.71 12.25 -4.80
C VAL A 116 -4.25 12.00 -5.18
N ILE A 117 -3.52 11.21 -4.37
CA ILE A 117 -2.11 10.91 -4.62
C ILE A 117 -1.96 10.20 -5.98
N PHE A 118 -2.75 9.17 -6.27
CA PHE A 118 -2.73 8.46 -7.56
C PHE A 118 -3.16 9.35 -8.72
N GLY A 119 -4.16 10.19 -8.51
CA GLY A 119 -4.68 11.13 -9.51
C GLY A 119 -3.61 12.09 -10.03
N PHE A 120 -2.67 12.50 -9.18
CA PHE A 120 -1.52 13.32 -9.59
C PHE A 120 -0.31 12.47 -10.01
N TYR A 121 -0.06 11.37 -9.32
CA TYR A 121 1.11 10.53 -9.54
C TYR A 121 1.10 9.84 -10.90
N LEU A 122 -0.03 9.27 -11.33
CA LEU A 122 -0.11 8.56 -12.60
C LEU A 122 0.18 9.45 -13.82
N PRO A 123 -0.50 10.60 -14.00
CA PRO A 123 -0.18 11.53 -15.09
C PRO A 123 1.28 11.98 -15.07
N TYR A 124 1.83 12.27 -13.90
CA TYR A 124 3.21 12.72 -13.77
C TYR A 124 4.21 11.61 -14.14
N LEU A 125 4.01 10.40 -13.63
CA LEU A 125 4.86 9.24 -13.92
C LEU A 125 4.87 8.93 -15.42
N TYR A 126 3.71 8.88 -16.05
CA TYR A 126 3.60 8.56 -17.48
C TYR A 126 4.10 9.68 -18.38
N SER A 127 3.88 10.95 -17.99
CA SER A 127 4.50 12.10 -18.66
C SER A 127 6.02 12.04 -18.60
N LEU A 128 6.60 11.66 -17.47
CA LEU A 128 8.04 11.50 -17.30
C LEU A 128 8.56 10.41 -18.24
N VAL A 129 7.84 9.30 -18.31
CA VAL A 129 8.17 8.09 -19.06
C VAL A 129 7.92 8.23 -20.57
N GLY A 130 7.27 9.32 -21.00
CA GLY A 130 7.00 9.63 -22.40
C GLY A 130 5.82 8.88 -22.99
N VAL A 131 4.96 8.29 -22.14
CA VAL A 131 3.78 7.54 -22.55
C VAL A 131 2.55 8.41 -22.28
N ARG A 132 1.68 8.59 -23.27
CA ARG A 132 0.39 9.27 -23.06
C ARG A 132 -0.59 8.32 -22.42
N LEU A 133 -1.08 8.67 -21.23
CA LEU A 133 -2.28 8.06 -20.65
C LEU A 133 -3.51 8.72 -21.27
N GLU A 134 -4.43 7.91 -21.75
CA GLU A 134 -5.79 8.35 -22.07
C GLU A 134 -6.62 8.33 -20.78
N GLY A 135 -7.12 9.50 -20.37
CA GLY A 135 -7.93 9.63 -19.17
C GLY A 135 -7.93 11.06 -18.63
N THR A 136 -8.95 11.38 -17.83
CA THR A 136 -9.01 12.65 -17.10
C THR A 136 -8.52 12.45 -15.66
N PHE A 137 -8.21 13.54 -14.97
CA PHE A 137 -7.91 13.49 -13.53
C PHE A 137 -8.97 12.69 -12.75
N SER A 138 -10.25 12.88 -13.08
CA SER A 138 -11.35 12.15 -12.45
C SER A 138 -11.23 10.63 -12.62
N THR A 139 -10.79 10.17 -13.78
CA THR A 139 -10.59 8.75 -14.08
C THR A 139 -9.46 8.17 -13.20
N PHE A 140 -8.31 8.86 -13.13
CA PHE A 140 -7.18 8.40 -12.30
C PHE A 140 -7.48 8.51 -10.81
N PHE A 141 -8.25 9.52 -10.41
CA PHE A 141 -8.73 9.67 -9.05
C PHE A 141 -9.64 8.52 -8.64
N MET A 142 -10.62 8.14 -9.47
CA MET A 142 -11.52 7.02 -9.21
C MET A 142 -10.76 5.69 -9.14
N PHE A 143 -9.83 5.47 -10.09
CA PHE A 143 -8.95 4.31 -10.08
C PHE A 143 -8.15 4.21 -8.77
N GLY A 144 -7.48 5.31 -8.39
CA GLY A 144 -6.73 5.39 -7.13
C GLY A 144 -7.62 5.19 -5.91
N LEU A 145 -8.82 5.78 -5.89
CA LEU A 145 -9.76 5.67 -4.79
C LEU A 145 -10.17 4.23 -4.55
N ILE A 146 -10.55 3.50 -5.61
CA ILE A 146 -10.92 2.08 -5.52
C ILE A 146 -9.74 1.28 -4.98
N VAL A 147 -8.56 1.40 -5.60
CA VAL A 147 -7.36 0.66 -5.19
C VAL A 147 -7.04 0.90 -3.72
N TYR A 148 -7.08 2.15 -3.25
CA TYR A 148 -6.75 2.47 -1.86
C TYR A 148 -7.80 2.07 -0.85
N VAL A 149 -9.08 2.08 -1.20
CA VAL A 149 -10.14 1.53 -0.35
C VAL A 149 -9.89 0.03 -0.12
N PHE A 150 -9.57 -0.72 -1.18
CA PHE A 150 -9.25 -2.14 -1.05
C PHE A 150 -7.97 -2.37 -0.23
N ILE A 151 -6.91 -1.58 -0.47
CA ILE A 151 -5.68 -1.64 0.32
C ILE A 151 -5.99 -1.35 1.81
N ALA A 152 -6.70 -0.27 2.13
CA ALA A 152 -7.06 0.09 3.50
C ALA A 152 -7.93 -0.95 4.21
N PHE A 153 -8.88 -1.53 3.47
CA PHE A 153 -9.70 -2.63 3.97
C PHE A 153 -8.86 -3.86 4.28
N SER A 154 -7.97 -4.25 3.36
CA SER A 154 -7.10 -5.42 3.57
C SER A 154 -6.09 -5.23 4.71
N MET A 155 -5.58 -4.01 4.91
CA MET A 155 -4.76 -3.68 6.08
C MET A 155 -5.57 -3.79 7.37
N SER A 156 -6.83 -3.32 7.36
CA SER A 156 -7.73 -3.47 8.51
C SER A 156 -8.01 -4.93 8.86
N MET A 157 -8.21 -5.77 7.85
CA MET A 157 -8.37 -7.22 8.03
C MET A 157 -7.09 -7.88 8.53
N ALA A 158 -5.93 -7.47 8.02
CA ALA A 158 -4.64 -7.99 8.49
C ALA A 158 -4.41 -7.67 9.97
N ASP A 159 -4.70 -6.44 10.41
CA ASP A 159 -4.62 -6.06 11.83
C ASP A 159 -5.55 -6.91 12.69
N LEU A 160 -6.79 -7.13 12.25
CA LEU A 160 -7.76 -7.95 12.99
C LEU A 160 -7.31 -9.41 13.14
N ILE A 161 -6.75 -9.99 12.07
CA ILE A 161 -6.22 -11.36 12.09
C ILE A 161 -5.06 -11.47 13.08
N ILE A 162 -4.14 -10.50 13.08
CA ILE A 162 -2.99 -10.47 14.01
C ILE A 162 -3.47 -10.39 15.45
N ILE A 163 -4.39 -9.46 15.75
CA ILE A 163 -4.94 -9.32 17.11
C ILE A 163 -5.67 -10.60 17.53
N LYS A 164 -6.44 -11.22 16.64
CA LYS A 164 -7.14 -12.48 16.95
C LYS A 164 -6.15 -13.61 17.28
N SER A 165 -5.07 -13.74 16.50
CA SER A 165 -4.04 -14.74 16.79
C SER A 165 -3.31 -14.48 18.10
N GLU A 166 -3.06 -13.22 18.46
CA GLU A 166 -2.41 -12.87 19.72
C GLU A 166 -3.32 -13.20 20.92
N VAL A 167 -4.63 -12.97 20.81
CA VAL A 167 -5.61 -13.34 21.84
C VAL A 167 -5.73 -14.86 21.99
N GLU A 168 -5.78 -15.62 20.88
CA GLU A 168 -5.81 -17.08 20.91
C GLU A 168 -4.54 -17.67 21.54
N ASP A 169 -3.37 -17.12 21.22
CA ASP A 169 -2.09 -17.55 21.82
C ASP A 169 -2.02 -17.27 23.33
N LEU A 170 -2.57 -16.13 23.79
CA LEU A 170 -2.64 -15.80 25.21
C LEU A 170 -3.61 -16.72 25.97
N GLN A 171 -4.76 -17.05 25.37
CA GLN A 171 -5.74 -17.97 25.97
C GLN A 171 -5.19 -19.39 26.06
N ASN A 172 -4.50 -19.87 25.02
CA ASN A 172 -3.88 -21.19 25.04
C ASN A 172 -2.75 -21.26 26.08
N ARG A 173 -1.91 -20.23 26.21
CA ARG A 173 -0.86 -20.20 27.25
C ARG A 173 -1.44 -20.22 28.67
N GLN A 174 -2.53 -19.50 28.92
CA GLN A 174 -3.20 -19.53 30.23
C GLN A 174 -3.77 -20.91 30.56
N SER A 175 -4.32 -21.64 29.57
CA SER A 175 -4.85 -22.99 29.83
C SER A 175 -3.74 -24.00 30.12
N TYR A 176 -2.56 -23.87 29.52
CA TYR A 176 -1.41 -24.74 29.83
C TYR A 176 -0.82 -24.50 31.23
N ASP A 177 -0.81 -23.24 31.70
CA ASP A 177 -0.30 -22.90 33.03
C ASP A 177 -1.26 -23.34 34.16
N GLU A 178 -2.57 -23.43 33.90
CA GLU A 178 -3.55 -23.94 34.87
C GLU A 178 -3.45 -25.47 35.04
N ASP A 179 -3.23 -26.22 33.95
CA ASP A 179 -3.12 -27.70 33.98
C ASP A 179 -1.83 -28.22 34.64
N GLU A 180 -0.73 -27.45 34.67
CA GLU A 180 0.51 -27.82 35.39
C GLU A 180 0.44 -27.55 36.91
N SER A 181 -0.51 -26.73 37.37
CA SER A 181 -0.64 -26.37 38.79
C SER A 181 -1.46 -27.37 39.63
N ASP A 182 -2.10 -28.34 38.96
CA ASP A 182 -2.94 -29.38 39.55
C ASP A 182 -2.26 -30.78 39.61
N GLN A 183 -0.94 -30.87 39.35
CA GLN A 183 -0.11 -32.08 39.56
C GLN A 183 0.88 -31.93 40.72
#